data_AF-A0A356X718-F1
#
_entry.id   AF-A0A356X718-F1
#
_cell.length_a   1.000
_cell.length_b   1.000
_cell.length_c   1.000
_cell.angle_alpha   90.00
_cell.angle_beta   90.00
_cell.angle_gamma   90.00
#
_symmetry.space_group_name_H-M   'P 1'
#
loop_
_entity.id
_entity.type
_entity.pdbx_description
1 polymer ?
#
loop_
_entity_poly.entity_id
_entity_poly.type
_entity_poly.pdbx_seq_one_letter_code
_entity_poly.pdbx_strand_id
1 'polypeptide(L)'
;MSVSNVALAATKLVGAIYEWDPNLGSSYMNNAAKEKIVKKLLDKVLFDATEENGQIKLVPNENKDKFIEMIKAMTLLTSGNVDTLRDPEQYDSRKSERWSRILSEPSEFVLKYLRFPFYEQITKEDYEKAKVILPEIGSSSSLTSEVLDVFGTLEGSDKQSRFEFILSGMSSEDDEDSGPKWKKTIRGYDKLYRGLHLMNDNAVILLTELGAPWDMERGVSTSRSQRVAEDFADIEGPNNILLTIDDPERKGFPALSLSKFEGEEEVILSGMIEIYNYELNFLIKEEFEGSSFINDGMHVQADPTSIIITKPQSGELVYAREDSHTTPEKVHNFIKNILGGLSVNITRESDGKKI
;
A
#
# COMPACT_ATOMS: atom_id res chain seq x y z
N MET A 1 -5.46 -5.41 -20.26
CA MET A 1 -4.14 -5.98 -20.58
C MET A 1 -3.71 -6.70 -19.33
N SER A 2 -3.49 -8.01 -19.35
CA SER A 2 -3.12 -8.74 -18.13
C SER A 2 -1.63 -8.55 -17.81
N VAL A 3 -1.31 -8.38 -16.53
CA VAL A 3 0.05 -8.32 -15.99
C VAL A 3 0.77 -9.63 -16.32
N SER A 4 2.00 -9.53 -16.82
CA SER A 4 2.86 -10.71 -17.03
C SER A 4 3.55 -11.05 -15.71
N ASN A 5 3.46 -12.32 -15.28
CA ASN A 5 4.18 -12.81 -14.09
C ASN A 5 5.68 -12.50 -14.16
N VAL A 6 6.24 -12.58 -15.37
CA VAL A 6 7.66 -12.28 -15.64
C VAL A 6 7.95 -10.79 -15.44
N ALA A 7 7.09 -9.90 -15.95
CA ALA A 7 7.23 -8.46 -15.75
C ALA A 7 7.06 -8.10 -14.27
N LEU A 8 6.05 -8.64 -13.60
CA LEU A 8 5.78 -8.46 -12.17
C LEU A 8 6.97 -8.87 -11.31
N ALA A 9 7.50 -10.08 -11.53
CA ALA A 9 8.66 -10.57 -10.82
C ALA A 9 9.86 -9.63 -11.04
N ALA A 10 10.15 -9.27 -12.29
CA ALA A 10 11.24 -8.35 -12.60
C ALA A 10 11.07 -7.00 -11.88
N THR A 11 9.85 -6.43 -11.84
CA THR A 11 9.61 -5.15 -11.17
C THR A 11 9.86 -5.24 -9.67
N LYS A 12 9.36 -6.30 -9.00
CA LYS A 12 9.63 -6.56 -7.56
C LYS A 12 11.13 -6.67 -7.28
N LEU A 13 11.87 -7.31 -8.19
CA LEU A 13 13.31 -7.52 -8.04
C LEU A 13 14.13 -6.27 -8.24
N VAL A 14 13.75 -5.43 -9.20
CA VAL A 14 14.34 -4.11 -9.33
C VAL A 14 14.15 -3.34 -8.01
N GLY A 15 12.94 -3.32 -7.46
CA GLY A 15 12.67 -2.71 -6.15
C GLY A 15 13.58 -3.27 -5.05
N ALA A 16 13.68 -4.59 -4.94
CA ALA A 16 14.53 -5.26 -3.95
C ALA A 16 16.03 -4.92 -4.12
N ILE A 17 16.54 -4.83 -5.36
CA ILE A 17 17.94 -4.45 -5.62
C ILE A 17 18.20 -3.01 -5.15
N TYR A 18 17.24 -2.10 -5.30
CA TYR A 18 17.39 -0.73 -4.82
C TYR A 18 17.30 -0.60 -3.29
N GLU A 19 16.61 -1.51 -2.61
CA GLU A 19 16.59 -1.62 -1.14
C GLU A 19 17.84 -2.32 -0.56
N TRP A 20 18.61 -3.03 -1.38
CA TRP A 20 19.83 -3.70 -0.95
C TRP A 20 20.97 -2.71 -0.73
N ASP A 21 21.67 -2.79 0.41
CA ASP A 21 22.93 -2.05 0.61
C ASP A 21 24.13 -2.97 0.36
N PRO A 22 24.90 -2.75 -0.74
CA PRO A 22 26.09 -3.54 -1.01
C PRO A 22 27.29 -3.17 -0.13
N ASN A 23 27.17 -2.15 0.74
CA ASN A 23 28.22 -1.69 1.66
C ASN A 23 29.58 -1.46 0.98
N LEU A 24 29.56 -0.90 -0.22
CA LEU A 24 30.74 -0.42 -0.91
C LEU A 24 31.02 0.98 -0.37
N GLY A 25 32.29 1.32 -0.15
CA GLY A 25 32.73 2.48 0.64
C GLY A 25 32.23 3.88 0.24
N SER A 26 31.31 4.03 -0.72
CA SER A 26 30.52 5.24 -0.96
C SER A 26 29.14 4.94 -1.58
N SER A 27 28.20 5.87 -1.40
CA SER A 27 26.86 5.80 -2.02
C SER A 27 26.91 5.71 -3.55
N TYR A 28 27.85 6.41 -4.19
CA TYR A 28 28.08 6.33 -5.64
C TYR A 28 28.44 4.91 -6.09
N MET A 29 29.35 4.25 -5.38
CA MET A 29 29.76 2.88 -5.70
C MET A 29 28.61 1.89 -5.48
N ASN A 30 27.81 2.11 -4.42
CA ASN A 30 26.59 1.34 -4.18
C ASN A 30 25.60 1.48 -5.34
N ASN A 31 25.31 2.70 -5.78
CA ASN A 31 24.38 2.94 -6.89
C ASN A 31 24.87 2.34 -8.21
N ALA A 32 26.15 2.52 -8.55
CA ALA A 32 26.74 1.91 -9.75
C ALA A 32 26.65 0.37 -9.74
N ALA A 33 26.80 -0.26 -8.57
CA ALA A 33 26.62 -1.70 -8.43
C ALA A 33 25.17 -2.13 -8.64
N LYS A 34 24.20 -1.41 -8.05
CA LYS A 34 22.75 -1.65 -8.24
C LYS A 34 22.36 -1.53 -9.71
N GLU A 35 22.73 -0.44 -10.36
CA GLU A 35 22.46 -0.18 -11.77
C GLU A 35 23.00 -1.30 -12.68
N LYS A 36 24.21 -1.79 -12.41
CA LYS A 36 24.82 -2.88 -13.19
C LYS A 36 24.02 -4.19 -13.06
N ILE A 37 23.54 -4.50 -11.86
CA ILE A 37 22.74 -5.71 -11.60
C ILE A 37 21.36 -5.58 -12.25
N VAL A 38 20.72 -4.41 -12.09
CA VAL A 38 19.42 -4.11 -12.73
C VAL A 38 19.52 -4.25 -14.25
N LYS A 39 20.54 -3.68 -14.89
CA LYS A 39 20.73 -3.84 -16.35
C LYS A 39 20.82 -5.30 -16.78
N LYS A 40 21.63 -6.11 -16.09
CA LYS A 40 21.75 -7.55 -16.36
C LYS A 40 20.43 -8.29 -16.20
N LEU A 41 19.64 -7.96 -15.17
CA LEU A 41 18.31 -8.52 -14.95
C LEU A 41 17.38 -8.17 -16.11
N LEU A 42 17.28 -6.88 -16.46
CA LEU A 42 16.38 -6.39 -17.49
C LEU A 42 16.75 -6.93 -18.88
N ASP A 43 18.03 -6.97 -19.23
CA ASP A 43 18.52 -7.53 -20.50
C ASP A 43 18.09 -8.98 -20.71
N LYS A 44 17.99 -9.73 -19.62
CA LYS A 44 17.67 -11.14 -19.68
C LYS A 44 16.18 -11.44 -19.70
N VAL A 45 15.40 -10.58 -19.06
CA VAL A 45 13.97 -10.80 -18.85
C VAL A 45 13.12 -10.09 -19.91
N LEU A 46 13.56 -8.93 -20.37
CA LEU A 46 12.79 -8.03 -21.24
C LEU A 46 13.30 -8.02 -22.69
N PHE A 47 14.37 -8.74 -22.98
CA PHE A 47 14.95 -8.83 -24.32
C PHE A 47 15.30 -10.26 -24.67
N ASP A 48 15.10 -10.59 -25.94
CA ASP A 48 15.57 -11.83 -26.53
C ASP A 48 16.92 -11.60 -27.19
N ALA A 49 17.84 -12.55 -27.03
CA ALA A 49 19.13 -12.55 -27.70
C ALA A 49 18.98 -13.13 -29.11
N THR A 50 19.28 -12.31 -30.11
CA THR A 50 19.31 -12.72 -31.52
C THR A 50 20.72 -12.57 -32.07
N GLU A 51 21.15 -13.45 -32.96
CA GLU A 51 22.45 -13.35 -33.62
C GLU A 51 22.28 -12.78 -35.03
N GLU A 52 22.83 -11.58 -35.26
CA GLU A 52 22.87 -10.94 -36.57
C GLU A 52 24.34 -10.71 -36.95
N ASN A 53 24.80 -11.32 -38.05
CA ASN A 53 26.18 -11.19 -38.56
C ASN A 53 27.28 -11.55 -37.53
N GLY A 54 27.05 -12.55 -36.68
CA GLY A 54 28.01 -12.96 -35.63
C GLY A 54 28.06 -12.02 -34.43
N GLN A 55 27.12 -11.07 -34.32
CA GLN A 55 26.96 -10.20 -33.15
C GLN A 55 25.64 -10.51 -32.45
N ILE A 56 25.69 -10.64 -31.12
CA ILE A 56 24.49 -10.76 -30.29
C ILE A 56 23.82 -9.39 -30.21
N LYS A 57 22.55 -9.34 -30.61
CA LYS A 57 21.67 -8.18 -30.55
C LYS A 57 20.49 -8.50 -29.65
N LEU A 58 20.25 -7.63 -28.68
CA LEU A 58 19.10 -7.70 -27.79
C LEU A 58 17.89 -7.03 -28.47
N VAL A 59 16.81 -7.78 -28.62
CA VAL A 59 15.54 -7.32 -29.19
C VAL A 59 14.48 -7.33 -28.10
N PRO A 60 13.74 -6.23 -27.85
CA PRO A 60 12.65 -6.21 -26.88
C PRO A 60 11.66 -7.36 -27.10
N ASN A 61 11.31 -8.06 -26.02
CA ASN A 61 10.24 -9.05 -26.03
C ASN A 61 8.92 -8.46 -25.50
N GLU A 62 7.87 -9.28 -25.47
CA GLU A 62 6.52 -8.86 -25.04
C GLU A 62 6.41 -8.40 -23.58
N ASN A 63 7.40 -8.71 -22.73
CA ASN A 63 7.38 -8.33 -21.32
C ASN A 63 7.86 -6.89 -21.10
N LYS A 64 8.64 -6.32 -22.04
CA LYS A 64 9.20 -4.97 -21.89
C LYS A 64 8.10 -3.92 -21.69
N ASP A 65 7.10 -3.91 -22.57
CA ASP A 65 6.05 -2.89 -22.51
C ASP A 65 5.16 -3.08 -21.27
N LYS A 66 4.86 -4.33 -20.90
CA LYS A 66 4.13 -4.66 -19.67
C LYS A 66 4.88 -4.16 -18.43
N PHE A 67 6.20 -4.36 -18.39
CA PHE A 67 7.04 -3.85 -17.30
C PHE A 67 7.02 -2.32 -17.23
N ILE A 68 7.12 -1.63 -18.37
CA ILE A 68 7.04 -0.16 -18.42
C ILE A 68 5.69 0.33 -17.91
N GLU A 69 4.59 -0.28 -18.36
CA GLU A 69 3.23 0.09 -17.92
C GLU A 69 3.02 -0.15 -16.43
N MET A 70 3.65 -1.17 -15.84
CA MET A 70 3.64 -1.37 -14.38
C MET A 70 4.35 -0.22 -13.64
N ILE A 71 5.57 0.16 -14.05
CA ILE A 71 6.29 1.29 -13.43
C ILE A 71 5.46 2.57 -13.52
N LYS A 72 4.85 2.83 -14.69
CA LYS A 72 3.96 3.96 -14.93
C LYS A 72 2.74 3.92 -14.00
N ALA A 73 2.04 2.79 -13.92
CA ALA A 73 0.85 2.63 -13.10
C ALA A 73 1.13 2.92 -11.62
N MET A 74 2.24 2.38 -11.09
CA MET A 74 2.68 2.67 -9.73
C MET A 74 2.96 4.16 -9.59
N THR A 75 3.81 4.73 -10.44
CA THR A 75 4.21 6.15 -10.35
C THR A 75 2.99 7.09 -10.39
N LEU A 76 1.95 6.76 -11.14
CA LEU A 76 0.71 7.54 -11.17
C LEU A 76 -0.12 7.43 -9.88
N LEU A 77 -0.13 6.27 -9.23
CA LEU A 77 -0.78 6.08 -7.93
C LEU A 77 -0.02 6.82 -6.81
N THR A 78 1.32 6.75 -6.85
CA THR A 78 2.16 7.28 -5.77
C THR A 78 2.37 8.78 -5.90
N SER A 79 2.48 9.30 -7.13
CA SER A 79 3.01 10.65 -7.36
C SER A 79 2.36 11.40 -8.52
N GLY A 80 1.39 10.78 -9.19
CA GLY A 80 0.58 11.41 -10.21
C GLY A 80 -0.66 12.10 -9.62
N ASN A 81 -1.51 12.62 -10.51
CA ASN A 81 -2.85 13.07 -10.14
C ASN A 81 -3.77 11.86 -9.84
N VAL A 82 -3.89 11.52 -8.56
CA VAL A 82 -4.69 10.37 -8.08
C VAL A 82 -6.18 10.51 -8.40
N ASP A 83 -6.72 11.73 -8.44
CA ASP A 83 -8.13 11.95 -8.81
C ASP A 83 -8.37 11.59 -10.28
N THR A 84 -7.45 11.97 -11.18
CA THR A 84 -7.50 11.57 -12.59
C THR A 84 -7.25 10.07 -12.77
N LEU A 85 -6.42 9.44 -11.93
CA LEU A 85 -6.25 8.00 -11.93
C LEU A 85 -7.55 7.26 -11.57
N ARG A 86 -8.29 7.78 -10.59
CA ARG A 86 -9.59 7.23 -10.18
C ARG A 86 -10.64 7.43 -11.27
N ASP A 87 -10.64 8.60 -11.92
CA ASP A 87 -11.54 8.95 -13.00
C ASP A 87 -10.81 9.58 -14.20
N PRO A 88 -10.32 8.76 -15.16
CA PRO A 88 -9.58 9.26 -16.31
C PRO A 88 -10.35 10.23 -17.20
N GLU A 89 -11.70 10.24 -17.14
CA GLU A 89 -12.52 11.21 -17.88
C GLU A 89 -12.32 12.65 -17.40
N GLN A 90 -11.80 12.85 -16.18
CA GLN A 90 -11.48 14.17 -15.64
C GLN A 90 -10.09 14.70 -16.07
N TYR A 91 -9.37 13.94 -16.91
CA TYR A 91 -8.06 14.35 -17.39
C TYR A 91 -8.11 15.71 -18.10
N ASP A 92 -7.29 16.67 -17.62
CA ASP A 92 -7.07 17.97 -18.25
C ASP A 92 -5.62 18.06 -18.74
N SER A 93 -5.43 18.03 -20.05
CA SER A 93 -4.11 18.11 -20.69
C SER A 93 -3.33 19.37 -20.31
N ARG A 94 -4.01 20.45 -19.91
CA ARG A 94 -3.36 21.70 -19.49
C ARG A 94 -2.72 21.60 -18.10
N LYS A 95 -3.16 20.63 -17.29
CA LYS A 95 -2.61 20.33 -15.96
C LYS A 95 -1.67 19.12 -15.99
N SER A 96 -1.38 18.60 -17.17
CA SER A 96 -0.52 17.43 -17.33
C SER A 96 0.93 17.74 -16.97
N GLU A 97 1.50 16.89 -16.13
CA GLU A 97 2.94 16.85 -15.83
C GLU A 97 3.71 15.99 -16.83
N ARG A 98 5.04 16.06 -16.77
CA ARG A 98 5.95 15.14 -17.48
C ARG A 98 6.34 13.98 -16.58
N TRP A 99 6.61 12.81 -17.16
CA TRP A 99 7.09 11.65 -16.40
C TRP A 99 8.35 11.97 -15.58
N SER A 100 9.30 12.71 -16.15
CA SER A 100 10.53 13.15 -15.48
C SER A 100 10.32 13.98 -14.20
N ARG A 101 9.10 14.47 -13.95
CA ARG A 101 8.77 15.26 -12.74
C ARG A 101 8.19 14.40 -11.62
N ILE A 102 7.69 13.21 -11.92
CA ILE A 102 6.98 12.36 -10.97
C ILE A 102 7.65 11.00 -10.71
N LEU A 103 8.69 10.66 -11.47
CA LEU A 103 9.47 9.43 -11.26
C LEU A 103 10.44 9.59 -10.08
N SER A 104 10.71 8.48 -9.38
CA SER A 104 11.86 8.34 -8.48
C SER A 104 13.16 8.17 -9.28
N GLU A 105 14.33 8.37 -8.65
CA GLU A 105 15.62 8.15 -9.33
C GLU A 105 15.76 6.70 -9.85
N PRO A 106 15.43 5.64 -9.08
CA PRO A 106 15.41 4.27 -9.59
C PRO A 106 14.50 4.07 -10.80
N SER A 107 13.26 4.58 -10.73
CA SER A 107 12.28 4.43 -11.81
C SER A 107 12.72 5.19 -13.07
N GLU A 108 13.29 6.39 -12.92
CA GLU A 108 13.85 7.16 -14.04
C GLU A 108 15.04 6.42 -14.69
N PHE A 109 15.97 5.89 -13.89
CA PHE A 109 17.09 5.11 -14.41
C PHE A 109 16.61 3.92 -15.25
N VAL A 110 15.66 3.14 -14.72
CA VAL A 110 15.12 1.95 -15.36
C VAL A 110 14.42 2.32 -16.67
N LEU A 111 13.53 3.30 -16.65
CA LEU A 111 12.80 3.74 -17.84
C LEU A 111 13.75 4.32 -18.91
N LYS A 112 14.76 5.09 -18.50
CA LYS A 112 15.80 5.58 -19.40
C LYS A 112 16.59 4.44 -20.04
N TYR A 113 16.93 3.40 -19.26
CA TYR A 113 17.60 2.21 -19.78
C TYR A 113 16.76 1.51 -20.85
N LEU A 114 15.45 1.40 -20.62
CA LEU A 114 14.49 0.81 -21.55
C LEU A 114 14.13 1.72 -22.73
N ARG A 115 14.75 2.91 -22.83
CA ARG A 115 14.51 3.94 -23.85
C ARG A 115 13.07 4.47 -23.85
N PHE A 116 12.41 4.47 -22.71
CA PHE A 116 11.11 5.11 -22.54
C PHE A 116 11.26 6.65 -22.63
N PRO A 117 10.38 7.37 -23.34
CA PRO A 117 10.48 8.82 -23.50
C PRO A 117 9.95 9.57 -22.28
N PHE A 118 10.69 9.54 -21.16
CA PHE A 118 10.28 10.15 -19.88
C PHE A 118 10.14 11.69 -19.89
N TYR A 119 10.48 12.36 -21.00
CA TYR A 119 10.22 13.80 -21.18
C TYR A 119 8.81 14.11 -21.72
N GLU A 120 8.08 13.08 -22.16
CA GLU A 120 6.71 13.22 -22.63
C GLU A 120 5.75 13.58 -21.50
N GLN A 121 4.66 14.25 -21.88
CA GLN A 121 3.55 14.52 -20.99
C GLN A 121 2.76 13.25 -20.72
N ILE A 122 2.27 13.13 -19.49
CA ILE A 122 1.37 12.05 -19.08
C ILE A 122 0.03 12.24 -19.78
N THR A 123 -0.49 11.17 -20.38
CA THR A 123 -1.72 11.22 -21.19
C THR A 123 -2.91 10.62 -20.44
N LYS A 124 -4.12 10.86 -20.96
CA LYS A 124 -5.33 10.17 -20.50
C LYS A 124 -5.19 8.65 -20.60
N GLU A 125 -4.63 8.16 -21.70
CA GLU A 125 -4.43 6.72 -21.93
C GLU A 125 -3.53 6.09 -20.85
N ASP A 126 -2.54 6.84 -20.33
CA ASP A 126 -1.70 6.36 -19.23
C ASP A 126 -2.49 6.15 -17.95
N TYR A 127 -3.42 7.05 -17.62
CA TYR A 127 -4.33 6.90 -16.49
C TYR A 127 -5.32 5.75 -16.69
N GLU A 128 -5.88 5.59 -17.89
CA GLU A 128 -6.76 4.47 -18.22
C GLU A 128 -6.06 3.11 -18.06
N LYS A 129 -4.83 2.99 -18.56
CA LYS A 129 -4.02 1.78 -18.38
C LYS A 129 -3.69 1.53 -16.92
N ALA A 130 -3.26 2.56 -16.19
CA ALA A 130 -2.93 2.44 -14.78
C ALA A 130 -4.14 1.96 -13.95
N LYS A 131 -5.33 2.52 -14.19
CA LYS A 131 -6.57 2.10 -13.53
C LYS A 131 -6.89 0.62 -13.72
N VAL A 132 -6.49 0.02 -14.85
CA VAL A 132 -6.67 -1.41 -15.13
C VAL A 132 -5.57 -2.27 -14.49
N ILE A 133 -4.32 -1.77 -14.46
CA ILE A 133 -3.15 -2.53 -13.98
C ILE A 133 -3.07 -2.57 -12.45
N LEU A 134 -3.45 -1.48 -11.77
CA LEU A 134 -3.34 -1.36 -10.31
C LEU A 134 -4.06 -2.47 -9.52
N PRO A 135 -5.30 -2.85 -9.86
CA PRO A 135 -5.96 -4.02 -9.26
C PRO A 135 -5.13 -5.31 -9.38
N GLU A 136 -4.57 -5.57 -10.57
CA GLU A 136 -3.84 -6.80 -10.84
C GLU A 136 -2.51 -6.85 -10.07
N ILE A 137 -1.75 -5.75 -10.01
CA ILE A 137 -0.51 -5.73 -9.23
C ILE A 137 -0.78 -5.74 -7.71
N GLY A 138 -1.85 -5.08 -7.28
CA GLY A 138 -2.20 -4.96 -5.86
C GLY A 138 -2.79 -6.24 -5.25
N SER A 139 -3.40 -7.09 -6.08
CA SER A 139 -3.91 -8.40 -5.66
C SER A 139 -2.86 -9.50 -5.79
N SER A 140 -1.70 -9.20 -6.38
CA SER A 140 -0.64 -10.17 -6.58
C SER A 140 -0.03 -10.59 -5.24
N SER A 141 -0.06 -11.89 -4.96
CA SER A 141 0.83 -12.51 -3.97
C SER A 141 2.14 -12.87 -4.68
N SER A 142 3.30 -12.59 -4.09
CA SER A 142 4.53 -13.20 -4.60
C SER A 142 4.82 -14.49 -3.86
N LEU A 143 4.62 -15.64 -4.50
CA LEU A 143 5.35 -16.81 -4.06
C LEU A 143 6.83 -16.55 -4.38
N THR A 144 7.69 -16.65 -3.37
CA THR A 144 9.15 -16.51 -3.55
C THR A 144 9.63 -17.45 -4.68
N SER A 145 8.99 -18.60 -4.85
CA SER A 145 9.23 -19.53 -5.95
C SER A 145 9.00 -18.94 -7.34
N GLU A 146 7.96 -18.14 -7.59
CA GLU A 146 7.71 -17.56 -8.92
C GLU A 146 8.79 -16.53 -9.30
N VAL A 147 9.22 -15.75 -8.32
CA VAL A 147 10.33 -14.81 -8.47
C VAL A 147 11.63 -15.58 -8.71
N LEU A 148 11.85 -16.67 -7.98
CA LEU A 148 12.99 -17.56 -8.15
C LEU A 148 12.96 -18.35 -9.47
N ASP A 149 11.80 -18.67 -10.03
CA ASP A 149 11.69 -19.41 -11.30
C ASP A 149 12.09 -18.52 -12.49
N VAL A 150 11.72 -17.24 -12.45
CA VAL A 150 12.26 -16.23 -13.37
C VAL A 150 13.78 -16.15 -13.28
N PHE A 151 14.37 -16.47 -12.11
CA PHE A 151 15.82 -16.55 -11.93
C PHE A 151 16.46 -17.92 -12.26
N GLY A 152 15.77 -19.02 -12.01
CA GLY A 152 16.29 -20.38 -12.18
C GLY A 152 16.62 -20.68 -13.65
N THR A 153 15.87 -20.04 -14.56
CA THR A 153 16.07 -20.09 -16.01
C THR A 153 17.27 -19.26 -16.49
N LEU A 154 17.95 -18.53 -15.59
CA LEU A 154 19.11 -17.75 -15.96
C LEU A 154 20.37 -18.64 -16.17
N GLU A 155 20.53 -19.29 -17.32
CA GLU A 155 21.78 -20.00 -17.68
C GLU A 155 22.96 -19.03 -17.96
N GLY A 156 24.17 -19.45 -17.60
CA GLY A 156 25.44 -18.74 -17.84
C GLY A 156 26.47 -18.91 -16.71
N SER A 157 27.77 -18.90 -17.05
CA SER A 157 28.91 -19.04 -16.13
C SER A 157 29.11 -17.87 -15.14
N ASP A 158 28.20 -16.89 -15.16
CA ASP A 158 28.21 -15.69 -14.32
C ASP A 158 27.34 -15.88 -13.04
N LYS A 159 26.88 -17.12 -12.79
CA LYS A 159 25.99 -17.51 -11.68
C LYS A 159 26.55 -17.18 -10.28
N GLN A 160 27.87 -17.05 -10.09
CA GLN A 160 28.45 -17.59 -8.87
C GLN A 160 28.95 -16.64 -7.77
N SER A 161 28.53 -15.37 -7.69
CA SER A 161 28.98 -14.57 -6.52
C SER A 161 28.09 -13.44 -6.00
N ARG A 162 27.32 -12.74 -6.85
CA ARG A 162 26.48 -11.62 -6.37
C ARG A 162 24.98 -11.85 -6.53
N PHE A 163 24.58 -12.52 -7.60
CA PHE A 163 23.19 -12.93 -7.78
C PHE A 163 22.86 -14.12 -6.86
N GLU A 164 23.75 -15.12 -6.79
CA GLU A 164 23.70 -16.16 -5.76
C GLU A 164 23.76 -15.61 -4.33
N PHE A 165 24.38 -14.45 -4.07
CA PHE A 165 24.36 -13.84 -2.73
C PHE A 165 22.96 -13.29 -2.38
N ILE A 166 22.33 -12.58 -3.31
CA ILE A 166 20.93 -12.16 -3.16
C ILE A 166 20.03 -13.40 -3.01
N LEU A 167 20.21 -14.43 -3.84
CA LEU A 167 19.39 -15.67 -3.83
C LEU A 167 19.63 -16.57 -2.60
N SER A 168 20.87 -16.74 -2.15
CA SER A 168 21.21 -17.56 -0.96
C SER A 168 20.69 -16.91 0.32
N GLY A 169 20.67 -15.58 0.38
CA GLY A 169 19.94 -14.84 1.40
C GLY A 169 18.43 -15.08 1.36
N MET A 170 17.82 -15.32 0.19
CA MET A 170 16.38 -15.61 0.09
C MET A 170 15.99 -16.99 0.63
N SER A 171 16.95 -17.93 0.68
CA SER A 171 16.73 -19.32 1.11
C SER A 171 16.75 -19.54 2.62
N SER A 172 17.22 -18.57 3.42
CA SER A 172 17.20 -18.73 4.87
C SER A 172 15.78 -18.47 5.40
N GLU A 173 15.25 -19.48 6.10
CA GLU A 173 14.06 -19.45 6.95
C GLU A 173 14.29 -18.59 8.20
N ASP A 174 15.06 -17.50 8.10
CA ASP A 174 15.27 -16.60 9.23
C ASP A 174 13.96 -15.82 9.47
N ASP A 175 13.62 -15.68 10.77
CA ASP A 175 12.40 -15.07 11.32
C ASP A 175 11.75 -14.05 10.39
N GLU A 176 10.46 -14.25 10.12
CA GLU A 176 9.62 -13.54 9.15
C GLU A 176 9.75 -12.00 9.21
N ASP A 177 10.18 -11.47 10.36
CA ASP A 177 10.31 -10.04 10.61
C ASP A 177 11.74 -9.49 10.81
N SER A 178 12.79 -10.32 10.86
CA SER A 178 14.15 -9.87 11.22
C SER A 178 15.13 -9.74 10.03
N GLY A 179 14.66 -9.97 8.81
CA GLY A 179 15.48 -9.91 7.59
C GLY A 179 15.76 -8.48 7.06
N PRO A 180 16.80 -8.32 6.21
CA PRO A 180 17.07 -7.05 5.55
C PRO A 180 15.93 -6.64 4.61
N LYS A 181 15.68 -5.32 4.47
CA LYS A 181 14.52 -4.73 3.75
C LYS A 181 14.22 -5.39 2.40
N TRP A 182 15.25 -5.64 1.60
CA TRP A 182 15.13 -6.25 0.28
C TRP A 182 14.52 -7.67 0.27
N LYS A 183 14.69 -8.48 1.33
CA LYS A 183 14.03 -9.80 1.43
C LYS A 183 12.53 -9.64 1.59
N LYS A 184 12.10 -8.68 2.42
CA LYS A 184 10.68 -8.38 2.66
C LYS A 184 10.01 -7.82 1.40
N THR A 185 10.72 -7.02 0.60
CA THR A 185 10.24 -6.54 -0.71
C THR A 185 9.86 -7.68 -1.67
N ILE A 186 10.48 -8.85 -1.56
CA ILE A 186 10.14 -9.98 -2.44
C ILE A 186 8.96 -10.77 -1.88
N ARG A 187 8.97 -11.05 -0.57
CA ARG A 187 7.95 -11.88 0.11
C ARG A 187 6.61 -11.18 0.31
N GLY A 188 6.59 -9.85 0.36
CA GLY A 188 5.41 -9.09 0.79
C GLY A 188 5.36 -8.93 2.31
N TYR A 189 4.28 -8.35 2.82
CA TYR A 189 4.12 -7.97 4.22
C TYR A 189 2.82 -8.52 4.78
N ASP A 190 2.87 -9.03 6.00
CA ASP A 190 1.71 -9.58 6.72
C ASP A 190 0.92 -8.53 7.49
N LYS A 191 1.50 -7.33 7.64
CA LYS A 191 0.87 -6.21 8.30
C LYS A 191 1.09 -4.92 7.52
N LEU A 192 -0.01 -4.23 7.23
CA LEU A 192 -0.05 -2.99 6.47
C LEU A 192 -0.91 -1.96 7.20
N TYR A 193 -0.69 -0.69 6.87
CA TYR A 193 -1.38 0.43 7.47
C TYR A 193 -1.86 1.39 6.39
N ARG A 194 -3.04 1.99 6.58
CA ARG A 194 -3.58 2.99 5.65
C ARG A 194 -4.27 4.11 6.40
N GLY A 195 -3.76 5.32 6.23
CA GLY A 195 -4.42 6.53 6.69
C GLY A 195 -5.46 7.00 5.67
N LEU A 196 -6.59 7.47 6.18
CA LEU A 196 -7.60 8.21 5.43
C LEU A 196 -7.92 9.48 6.22
N HIS A 197 -7.93 10.62 5.55
CA HIS A 197 -8.29 11.90 6.16
C HIS A 197 -9.51 12.50 5.48
N LEU A 198 -10.14 13.46 6.14
CA LEU A 198 -11.28 14.22 5.62
C LEU A 198 -12.47 13.33 5.21
N MET A 199 -12.67 12.22 5.92
CA MET A 199 -13.73 11.27 5.64
C MET A 199 -15.08 11.82 6.14
N ASN A 200 -16.15 11.54 5.39
CA ASN A 200 -17.50 11.88 5.82
C ASN A 200 -18.05 10.82 6.80
N ASP A 201 -19.13 11.16 7.51
CA ASP A 201 -19.72 10.28 8.51
C ASP A 201 -20.18 8.94 7.93
N ASN A 202 -20.64 8.93 6.68
CA ASN A 202 -21.04 7.69 6.00
C ASN A 202 -19.87 6.70 5.87
N ALA A 203 -18.65 7.18 5.62
CA ALA A 203 -17.48 6.32 5.58
C ALA A 203 -17.16 5.72 6.95
N VAL A 204 -17.30 6.50 8.03
CA VAL A 204 -17.14 6.00 9.41
C VAL A 204 -18.22 4.97 9.73
N ILE A 205 -19.48 5.25 9.38
CA ILE A 205 -20.60 4.32 9.58
C ILE A 205 -20.34 3.00 8.86
N LEU A 206 -19.93 3.03 7.59
CA LEU A 206 -19.65 1.82 6.83
C LEU A 206 -18.53 0.97 7.47
N LEU A 207 -17.48 1.61 7.98
CA LEU A 207 -16.38 0.90 8.64
C LEU A 207 -16.76 0.32 10.01
N THR A 208 -17.86 0.75 10.61
CA THR A 208 -18.37 0.17 11.86
C THR A 208 -19.22 -1.09 11.65
N GLU A 209 -19.49 -1.46 10.39
CA GLU A 209 -20.19 -2.69 10.06
C GLU A 209 -19.24 -3.89 10.15
N LEU A 210 -19.06 -4.42 11.37
CA LEU A 210 -18.12 -5.51 11.62
C LEU A 210 -18.47 -6.77 10.80
N GLY A 211 -17.45 -7.34 10.15
CA GLY A 211 -17.58 -8.48 9.24
C GLY A 211 -18.15 -8.14 7.86
N ALA A 212 -18.53 -6.88 7.59
CA ALA A 212 -18.88 -6.47 6.24
C ALA A 212 -17.62 -6.32 5.37
N PRO A 213 -17.69 -6.72 4.09
CA PRO A 213 -16.56 -6.58 3.20
C PRO A 213 -16.42 -5.12 2.75
N TRP A 214 -15.19 -4.62 2.81
CA TRP A 214 -14.80 -3.28 2.37
C TRP A 214 -13.97 -3.36 1.09
N ASP A 215 -14.43 -2.66 0.06
CA ASP A 215 -13.86 -2.69 -1.28
C ASP A 215 -12.59 -1.82 -1.40
N MET A 216 -11.48 -2.49 -1.68
CA MET A 216 -10.21 -1.89 -2.10
C MET A 216 -9.72 -2.49 -3.44
N GLU A 217 -10.58 -3.11 -4.23
CA GLU A 217 -10.23 -3.82 -5.47
C GLU A 217 -9.59 -2.90 -6.52
N ARG A 218 -9.86 -1.59 -6.46
CA ARG A 218 -9.26 -0.60 -7.37
C ARG A 218 -7.74 -0.44 -7.27
N GLY A 219 -7.09 -1.03 -6.28
CA GLY A 219 -5.70 -0.75 -5.94
C GLY A 219 -5.60 0.51 -5.08
N VAL A 220 -5.07 0.35 -3.88
CA VAL A 220 -4.93 1.42 -2.89
C VAL A 220 -3.51 1.45 -2.36
N SER A 221 -3.05 2.65 -2.02
CA SER A 221 -1.76 2.84 -1.35
C SER A 221 -1.86 2.45 0.13
N THR A 222 -0.94 1.64 0.62
CA THR A 222 -0.79 1.29 2.02
C THR A 222 0.68 1.46 2.39
N SER A 223 1.00 1.45 3.68
CA SER A 223 2.38 1.54 4.17
C SER A 223 2.68 0.39 5.12
N ARG A 224 3.93 -0.07 5.15
CA ARG A 224 4.40 -0.93 6.26
C ARG A 224 4.70 -0.14 7.54
N SER A 225 4.71 1.19 7.48
CA SER A 225 4.95 2.07 8.62
C SER A 225 3.63 2.63 9.14
N GLN A 226 3.26 2.20 10.35
CA GLN A 226 2.10 2.77 11.05
C GLN A 226 2.20 4.29 11.15
N ARG A 227 3.39 4.81 11.48
CA ARG A 227 3.65 6.24 11.61
C ARG A 227 3.34 6.99 10.32
N VAL A 228 3.74 6.47 9.15
CA VAL A 228 3.46 7.12 7.87
C VAL A 228 1.95 7.17 7.60
N ALA A 229 1.24 6.09 7.90
CA ALA A 229 -0.21 6.04 7.76
C ALA A 229 -0.92 6.98 8.76
N GLU A 230 -0.41 7.10 9.98
CA GLU A 230 -0.87 8.08 10.98
C GLU A 230 -0.65 9.51 10.50
N ASP A 231 0.57 9.85 10.05
CA ASP A 231 0.90 11.17 9.51
C ASP A 231 -0.02 11.53 8.32
N PHE A 232 -0.43 10.54 7.52
CA PHE A 232 -1.39 10.74 6.43
C PHE A 232 -2.84 10.93 6.91
N ALA A 233 -3.23 10.28 8.00
CA ALA A 233 -4.55 10.43 8.60
C ALA A 233 -4.67 11.71 9.45
N ASP A 234 -3.57 12.21 10.03
CA ASP A 234 -3.52 13.35 10.95
C ASP A 234 -3.58 14.71 10.22
N ILE A 235 -4.68 14.92 9.49
CA ILE A 235 -5.00 16.19 8.83
C ILE A 235 -6.25 16.78 9.50
N GLU A 236 -6.24 18.09 9.73
CA GLU A 236 -7.40 18.79 10.29
C GLU A 236 -8.64 18.60 9.42
N GLY A 237 -9.71 18.05 10.00
CA GLY A 237 -11.00 17.92 9.34
C GLY A 237 -11.97 16.99 10.06
N PRO A 238 -13.06 16.57 9.40
CA PRO A 238 -14.23 16.00 10.08
C PRO A 238 -13.96 14.63 10.71
N ASN A 239 -13.43 13.67 9.93
CA ASN A 239 -13.11 12.34 10.44
C ASN A 239 -11.82 11.84 9.80
N ASN A 240 -10.95 11.28 10.64
CA ASN A 240 -9.68 10.66 10.24
C ASN A 240 -9.70 9.20 10.67
N ILE A 241 -9.18 8.33 9.80
CA ILE A 241 -9.28 6.89 9.96
C ILE A 241 -7.90 6.28 9.73
N LEU A 242 -7.43 5.50 10.69
CA LEU A 242 -6.27 4.64 10.54
C LEU A 242 -6.74 3.19 10.42
N LEU A 243 -6.48 2.57 9.28
CA LEU A 243 -6.68 1.14 9.09
C LEU A 243 -5.37 0.41 9.43
N THR A 244 -5.47 -0.58 10.31
CA THR A 244 -4.44 -1.62 10.48
C THR A 244 -4.95 -2.87 9.78
N ILE A 245 -4.19 -3.39 8.83
CA ILE A 245 -4.59 -4.46 7.92
C ILE A 245 -3.70 -5.67 8.19
N ASP A 246 -4.30 -6.77 8.62
CA ASP A 246 -3.65 -8.08 8.66
C ASP A 246 -3.78 -8.73 7.27
N ASP A 247 -2.64 -9.02 6.64
CA ASP A 247 -2.54 -9.56 5.29
C ASP A 247 -1.78 -10.91 5.30
N PRO A 248 -2.40 -11.98 5.81
CA PRO A 248 -1.71 -13.26 6.00
C PRO A 248 -1.24 -13.90 4.69
N GLU A 249 -1.83 -13.52 3.56
CA GLU A 249 -1.44 -13.97 2.22
C GLU A 249 -0.32 -13.10 1.60
N ARG A 250 0.11 -12.04 2.31
CA ARG A 250 1.17 -11.11 1.91
C ARG A 250 0.95 -10.56 0.50
N LYS A 251 -0.30 -10.21 0.20
CA LYS A 251 -0.70 -9.60 -1.06
C LYS A 251 -0.10 -8.20 -1.20
N GLY A 252 -0.06 -7.77 -2.44
CA GLY A 252 0.33 -6.42 -2.78
C GLY A 252 1.71 -6.31 -3.42
N PHE A 253 1.91 -5.13 -3.97
CA PHE A 253 3.12 -4.75 -4.66
C PHE A 253 3.91 -3.72 -3.82
N PRO A 254 5.10 -4.05 -3.33
CA PRO A 254 5.93 -3.09 -2.59
C PRO A 254 6.60 -2.11 -3.55
N ALA A 255 6.07 -0.89 -3.62
CA ALA A 255 6.57 0.17 -4.49
C ALA A 255 7.89 0.75 -3.97
N LEU A 256 8.02 0.98 -2.66
CA LEU A 256 9.27 1.35 -1.96
C LEU A 256 10.15 2.35 -2.76
N SER A 257 11.42 2.05 -3.00
CA SER A 257 12.36 2.87 -3.79
C SER A 257 11.90 3.18 -5.24
N LEU A 258 10.93 2.47 -5.79
CA LEU A 258 10.33 2.78 -7.10
C LEU A 258 9.28 3.91 -7.01
N SER A 259 8.74 4.16 -5.81
CA SER A 259 7.92 5.34 -5.50
C SER A 259 8.80 6.58 -5.37
N LYS A 260 8.29 7.75 -5.76
CA LYS A 260 9.02 9.02 -5.67
C LYS A 260 9.25 9.44 -4.22
N PHE A 261 8.32 9.11 -3.34
CA PHE A 261 8.34 9.56 -1.96
C PHE A 261 9.13 8.56 -1.11
N GLU A 262 10.44 8.81 -1.03
CA GLU A 262 11.33 8.03 -0.19
C GLU A 262 10.84 8.07 1.27
N GLY A 263 10.68 6.90 1.88
CA GLY A 263 10.26 6.76 3.28
C GLY A 263 8.77 6.56 3.51
N GLU A 264 7.91 6.59 2.49
CA GLU A 264 6.49 6.19 2.64
C GLU A 264 6.33 4.68 2.87
N GLU A 265 7.37 3.91 2.54
CA GLU A 265 7.41 2.46 2.69
C GLU A 265 6.18 1.78 2.07
N GLU A 266 5.83 2.27 0.88
CA GLU A 266 4.55 2.05 0.23
C GLU A 266 4.40 0.64 -0.34
N VAL A 267 3.20 0.10 -0.15
CA VAL A 267 2.70 -1.17 -0.70
C VAL A 267 1.35 -0.92 -1.36
N ILE A 268 1.22 -1.25 -2.63
CA ILE A 268 -0.03 -1.16 -3.38
C ILE A 268 -0.81 -2.45 -3.12
N LEU A 269 -1.99 -2.33 -2.52
CA LEU A 269 -2.85 -3.46 -2.16
C LEU A 269 -4.16 -3.40 -2.93
N SER A 270 -4.71 -4.54 -3.33
CA SER A 270 -6.04 -4.65 -3.94
C SER A 270 -6.76 -5.90 -3.46
N GLY A 271 -8.05 -5.75 -3.15
CA GLY A 271 -8.94 -6.82 -2.75
C GLY A 271 -10.07 -6.33 -1.86
N MET A 272 -10.81 -7.27 -1.29
CA MET A 272 -11.79 -7.02 -0.23
C MET A 272 -11.12 -7.29 1.12
N ILE A 273 -11.36 -6.41 2.10
CA ILE A 273 -11.00 -6.66 3.50
C ILE A 273 -12.27 -6.76 4.34
N GLU A 274 -12.17 -7.40 5.50
CA GLU A 274 -13.25 -7.41 6.49
C GLU A 274 -12.80 -6.63 7.73
N ILE A 275 -13.70 -5.83 8.32
CA ILE A 275 -13.41 -5.10 9.55
C ILE A 275 -13.73 -5.99 10.76
N TYR A 276 -12.72 -6.36 11.54
CA TYR A 276 -12.88 -7.23 12.70
C TYR A 276 -13.18 -6.49 14.00
N ASN A 277 -12.55 -5.34 14.19
CA ASN A 277 -12.72 -4.48 15.36
C ASN A 277 -12.45 -3.02 14.97
N TYR A 278 -12.81 -2.10 15.85
CA TYR A 278 -12.44 -0.70 15.70
C TYR A 278 -12.35 0.01 17.05
N GLU A 279 -11.66 1.14 17.02
CA GLU A 279 -11.68 2.14 18.07
C GLU A 279 -12.13 3.48 17.48
N LEU A 280 -13.04 4.17 18.17
CA LEU A 280 -13.52 5.49 17.79
C LEU A 280 -13.30 6.46 18.94
N ASN A 281 -12.79 7.65 18.61
CA ASN A 281 -12.69 8.76 19.54
C ASN A 281 -13.66 9.86 19.09
N PHE A 282 -14.63 10.18 19.95
CA PHE A 282 -15.61 11.23 19.70
C PHE A 282 -15.24 12.47 20.50
N LEU A 283 -15.41 13.65 19.91
CA LEU A 283 -15.52 14.89 20.69
C LEU A 283 -16.99 15.05 21.11
N ILE A 284 -17.23 15.28 22.39
CA ILE A 284 -18.58 15.46 22.92
C ILE A 284 -18.78 16.90 23.35
N LYS A 285 -19.99 17.41 23.08
CA LYS A 285 -20.47 18.66 23.65
C LYS A 285 -21.56 18.37 24.66
N GLU A 286 -21.35 18.74 25.92
CA GLU A 286 -22.44 18.75 26.91
C GLU A 286 -23.37 19.92 26.62
N GLU A 287 -24.67 19.67 26.43
CA GLU A 287 -25.67 20.73 26.26
C GLU A 287 -26.10 21.30 27.63
N PHE A 288 -25.47 22.40 28.04
CA PHE A 288 -25.98 23.30 29.09
C PHE A 288 -25.86 24.75 28.61
N GLU A 289 -26.76 25.64 29.06
CA GLU A 289 -26.70 27.07 28.69
C GLU A 289 -25.32 27.66 29.06
N GLY A 290 -24.55 28.07 28.05
CA GLY A 290 -23.23 28.68 28.21
C GLY A 290 -22.03 27.72 28.13
N SER A 291 -22.21 26.44 27.77
CA SER A 291 -21.10 25.50 27.64
C SER A 291 -20.24 25.72 26.38
N SER A 292 -18.92 25.73 26.57
CA SER A 292 -17.94 25.48 25.50
C SER A 292 -17.83 23.97 25.24
N PHE A 293 -17.32 23.55 24.08
CA PHE A 293 -16.91 22.15 23.89
C PHE A 293 -16.02 21.75 25.07
N ILE A 294 -16.43 20.72 25.82
CA ILE A 294 -15.57 20.14 26.84
C ILE A 294 -14.61 19.24 26.07
N ASN A 295 -13.32 19.38 26.32
CA ASN A 295 -12.29 18.55 25.69
C ASN A 295 -12.28 17.11 26.26
N ASP A 296 -13.41 16.66 26.79
CA ASP A 296 -13.62 15.31 27.31
C ASP A 296 -14.32 14.53 26.21
N GLY A 297 -13.53 13.92 25.34
CA GLY A 297 -14.05 13.01 24.34
C GLY A 297 -14.66 11.76 24.96
N MET A 298 -15.24 10.88 24.12
CA MET A 298 -15.52 9.49 24.49
C MET A 298 -14.67 8.58 23.63
N HIS A 299 -14.09 7.57 24.26
CA HIS A 299 -13.42 6.48 23.59
C HIS A 299 -14.38 5.29 23.52
N VAL A 300 -14.61 4.78 22.31
CA VAL A 300 -15.47 3.64 22.05
C VAL A 300 -14.64 2.54 21.41
N GLN A 301 -14.58 1.38 22.07
CA GLN A 301 -13.99 0.16 21.53
C GLN A 301 -15.11 -0.82 21.21
N ALA A 302 -15.01 -1.49 20.06
CA ALA A 302 -15.97 -2.50 19.68
C ALA A 302 -15.33 -3.68 18.94
N ASP A 303 -15.87 -4.85 19.24
CA ASP A 303 -15.59 -6.13 18.57
C ASP A 303 -16.92 -6.85 18.26
N PRO A 304 -16.92 -8.03 17.61
CA PRO A 304 -18.17 -8.71 17.24
C PRO A 304 -19.11 -9.06 18.40
N THR A 305 -18.61 -9.02 19.64
CA THR A 305 -19.29 -9.45 20.87
C THR A 305 -19.34 -8.39 21.97
N SER A 306 -18.67 -7.25 21.80
CA SER A 306 -18.58 -6.24 22.84
C SER A 306 -18.64 -4.79 22.33
N ILE A 307 -19.15 -3.89 23.19
CA ILE A 307 -18.98 -2.44 23.05
C ILE A 307 -18.62 -1.88 24.41
N ILE A 308 -17.52 -1.13 24.46
CA ILE A 308 -17.02 -0.49 25.66
C ILE A 308 -16.88 1.00 25.38
N ILE A 309 -17.41 1.84 26.28
CA ILE A 309 -17.33 3.30 26.21
C ILE A 309 -16.69 3.80 27.49
N THR A 310 -15.60 4.55 27.34
CA THR A 310 -14.85 5.13 28.45
C THR A 310 -14.59 6.61 28.22
N LYS A 311 -14.35 7.33 29.32
CA LYS A 311 -13.79 8.67 29.26
C LYS A 311 -12.27 8.59 29.06
N PRO A 312 -11.69 9.19 28.01
CA PRO A 312 -10.26 9.05 27.69
C PRO A 312 -9.32 9.50 28.82
N GLN A 313 -9.64 10.60 29.50
CA GLN A 313 -8.75 11.18 30.51
C GLN A 313 -8.76 10.43 31.85
N SER A 314 -9.92 9.90 32.26
CA SER A 314 -10.08 9.24 33.55
C SER A 314 -10.09 7.72 33.46
N GLY A 315 -10.25 7.15 32.26
CA GLY A 315 -10.54 5.74 32.07
C GLY A 315 -11.88 5.29 32.67
N GLU A 316 -12.73 6.24 33.08
CA GLU A 316 -14.01 5.93 33.73
C GLU A 316 -14.90 5.17 32.75
N LEU A 317 -15.34 3.97 33.15
CA LEU A 317 -16.29 3.18 32.40
C LEU A 317 -17.66 3.87 32.40
N VAL A 318 -18.09 4.25 31.19
CA VAL A 318 -19.39 4.86 30.94
C VAL A 318 -20.42 3.79 30.58
N TYR A 319 -20.01 2.81 29.77
CA TYR A 319 -20.86 1.71 29.35
C TYR A 319 -20.00 0.52 28.95
N ALA A 320 -20.38 -0.67 29.39
CA ALA A 320 -19.88 -1.91 28.85
C ALA A 320 -21.08 -2.78 28.48
N ARG A 321 -20.97 -3.45 27.35
CA ARG A 321 -21.83 -4.58 27.03
C ARG A 321 -20.96 -5.70 26.52
N GLU A 322 -20.81 -6.71 27.35
CA GLU A 322 -20.09 -7.95 27.05
C GLU A 322 -21.10 -9.09 27.24
N ASP A 323 -21.84 -9.44 26.19
CA ASP A 323 -22.78 -10.56 26.26
C ASP A 323 -22.75 -11.40 24.99
N SER A 324 -23.00 -12.71 25.13
CA SER A 324 -23.11 -13.66 24.01
C SER A 324 -24.32 -13.41 23.08
N HIS A 325 -25.08 -12.33 23.31
CA HIS A 325 -26.26 -11.94 22.53
C HIS A 325 -26.03 -10.63 21.74
N THR A 326 -24.87 -10.01 21.90
CA THR A 326 -24.41 -8.87 21.14
C THR A 326 -23.94 -9.40 19.80
N THR A 327 -24.44 -8.77 18.74
CA THR A 327 -24.17 -9.17 17.36
C THR A 327 -23.51 -7.99 16.65
N PRO A 328 -22.69 -8.22 15.61
CA PRO A 328 -22.14 -7.16 14.76
C PRO A 328 -23.18 -6.13 14.31
N GLU A 329 -24.38 -6.58 13.93
CA GLU A 329 -25.49 -5.72 13.54
C GLU A 329 -25.96 -4.79 14.68
N LYS A 330 -26.01 -5.29 15.92
CA LYS A 330 -26.38 -4.46 17.09
C LYS A 330 -25.30 -3.42 17.40
N VAL A 331 -24.03 -3.80 17.25
CA VAL A 331 -22.87 -2.89 17.40
C VAL A 331 -22.91 -1.78 16.36
N HIS A 332 -23.07 -2.15 15.09
CA HIS A 332 -23.19 -1.19 13.99
C HIS A 332 -24.37 -0.23 14.17
N ASN A 333 -25.57 -0.76 14.46
CA ASN A 333 -26.76 0.07 14.66
C ASN A 333 -26.60 1.04 15.85
N PHE A 334 -25.88 0.65 16.90
CA PHE A 334 -25.58 1.53 18.02
C PHE A 334 -24.76 2.75 17.56
N ILE A 335 -23.65 2.56 16.84
CA ILE A 335 -22.83 3.67 16.33
C ILE A 335 -23.57 4.49 15.29
N LYS A 336 -24.25 3.83 14.35
CA LYS A 336 -25.06 4.50 13.32
C LYS A 336 -26.12 5.42 13.93
N ASN A 337 -26.76 5.02 15.03
CA ASN A 337 -27.72 5.87 15.72
C ASN A 337 -27.04 7.09 16.35
N ILE A 338 -25.89 6.90 17.00
CA ILE A 338 -25.11 8.01 17.59
C ILE A 338 -24.68 9.00 16.51
N LEU A 339 -24.04 8.54 15.44
CA LEU A 339 -23.58 9.38 14.32
C LEU A 339 -24.74 10.00 13.53
N GLY A 340 -25.89 9.33 13.48
CA GLY A 340 -27.12 9.85 12.86
C GLY A 340 -27.85 10.91 13.70
N GLY A 341 -27.29 11.33 14.85
CA GLY A 341 -27.88 12.34 15.73
C GLY A 341 -29.08 11.84 16.54
N LEU A 342 -29.29 10.52 16.64
CA LEU A 342 -30.31 9.94 17.50
C LEU A 342 -29.78 9.85 18.93
N SER A 343 -30.52 10.43 19.88
CA SER A 343 -30.21 10.29 21.29
C SER A 343 -30.35 8.83 21.73
N VAL A 344 -29.25 8.22 22.14
CA VAL A 344 -29.25 6.89 22.76
C VAL A 344 -29.15 7.09 24.27
N ASN A 345 -30.15 6.60 25.02
CA ASN A 345 -30.08 6.62 26.48
C ASN A 345 -29.13 5.52 26.95
N ILE A 346 -27.95 5.88 27.44
CA ILE A 346 -26.95 4.94 27.94
C ILE A 346 -27.05 4.93 29.46
N THR A 347 -27.23 3.77 30.08
CA THR A 347 -27.22 3.69 31.55
C THR A 347 -25.81 3.33 32.02
N ARG A 348 -25.18 4.23 32.78
CA ARG A 348 -23.88 3.99 33.42
C ARG A 348 -23.95 2.81 34.36
N GLU A 349 -23.08 1.84 34.19
CA GLU A 349 -22.99 0.71 35.12
C GLU A 349 -22.51 1.12 36.51
N SER A 350 -21.64 2.14 36.58
CA SER A 350 -21.03 2.58 37.85
C SER A 350 -22.03 3.19 38.84
N ASP A 351 -23.07 3.88 38.36
CA ASP A 351 -24.02 4.59 39.21
C ASP A 351 -25.48 4.52 38.75
N GLY A 352 -25.79 3.76 37.70
CA GLY A 352 -27.15 3.55 37.19
C GLY A 352 -27.78 4.78 36.52
N LYS A 353 -27.01 5.84 36.26
CA LYS A 353 -27.54 7.07 35.66
C LYS A 353 -27.64 6.97 34.15
N LYS A 354 -28.70 7.55 33.58
CA LYS A 354 -28.85 7.71 32.13
C LYS A 354 -28.00 8.88 31.64
N ILE A 355 -27.25 8.66 30.57
CA ILE A 355 -26.54 9.64 29.73
C ILE A 355 -27.26 9.73 28.40
#